data_AF-A0A924PFX0-F1
#
_entry.id   AF-A0A924PFX0-F1
#
_cell.length_a   1.000
_cell.length_b   1.000
_cell.length_c   1.000
_cell.angle_alpha   90.00
_cell.angle_beta   90.00
_cell.angle_gamma   90.00
#
_symmetry.space_group_name_H-M   'P 1'
#
loop_
_entity.id
_entity.type
_entity.pdbx_description
1 polymer ?
#
loop_
_entity_poly.entity_id
_entity_poly.type
_entity_poly.pdbx_seq_one_letter_code
_entity_poly.pdbx_strand_id
1 'polypeptide(L)'
;MSATTTVQPFMLELITLAKTVIMPTMFLVFLGALGLRALIYYTVKREYTFTLEFEKRVNQFLHVDQHHGSRSFFILTKKLLEKTYYEMFELRSVMRRRRVDQVTAPSDRVFLVQEGMANLVRDTLREIKFLKYDGNRPPLMELVKNAFANNACFNRVFGILPVGAFNDFLNIVPGLFIVGGIFGTFLGIMQALPELGAMDVRDPESTKLVMDTFLAKIAFSMSTSTVGILLSVVTTVYNNFLSPERLFIKIVNRFERNLFRLWSRCDQNQLPEQIADFNEHRDPMEALAEMAIDKEISAGDKRSGNPDHLPPPNAPYAPMPPSPQSPPPSGPEAEKKAA
;
A
#
# COMPACT_ATOMS: atom_id res chain seq x y z
N MET A 1 -41.69 34.81 34.86
CA MET A 1 -41.17 33.60 34.19
C MET A 1 -39.66 33.75 34.06
N SER A 2 -38.89 33.15 34.98
CA SER A 2 -37.43 33.31 34.99
C SER A 2 -36.79 32.34 34.00
N ALA A 3 -35.85 32.85 33.21
CA ALA A 3 -35.06 32.07 32.24
C ALA A 3 -34.33 30.86 32.85
N THR A 4 -34.24 30.76 34.18
CA THR A 4 -33.68 29.62 34.90
C THR A 4 -34.53 28.35 34.84
N THR A 5 -35.84 28.43 34.56
CA THR A 5 -36.72 27.24 34.52
C THR A 5 -36.65 26.44 33.22
N THR A 6 -36.20 27.03 32.11
CA THR A 6 -36.08 26.34 30.81
C THR A 6 -34.70 25.76 30.55
N VAL A 7 -33.64 26.31 31.14
CA VAL A 7 -32.25 25.89 30.85
C VAL A 7 -31.89 24.57 31.52
N GLN A 8 -32.35 24.32 32.75
CA GLN A 8 -32.04 23.09 33.48
C GLN A 8 -32.51 21.79 32.79
N PRO A 9 -33.78 21.65 32.35
CA PRO A 9 -34.23 20.41 31.72
C PRO A 9 -33.51 20.14 30.40
N PHE A 10 -33.25 21.19 29.61
CA PHE A 10 -32.46 21.09 28.37
C PHE A 10 -31.04 20.57 28.63
N MET A 11 -30.36 21.11 29.65
CA MET A 11 -29.00 20.66 30.02
C MET A 11 -28.98 19.20 30.46
N LEU A 12 -29.98 18.74 31.23
CA LEU A 12 -30.08 17.35 31.67
C LEU A 12 -30.32 16.38 30.51
N GLU A 13 -31.17 16.77 29.54
CA GLU A 13 -31.43 15.99 28.33
C GLU A 13 -30.16 15.90 27.46
N LEU A 14 -29.45 17.01 27.29
CA LEU A 14 -28.17 17.05 26.57
C LEU A 14 -27.11 16.15 27.21
N ILE A 15 -26.97 16.18 28.54
CA ILE A 15 -26.02 15.32 29.29
C ILE A 15 -26.37 13.85 29.10
N THR A 16 -27.66 13.51 29.17
CA THR A 16 -28.14 12.12 29.04
C THR A 16 -27.92 11.59 27.62
N LEU A 17 -28.15 12.43 26.62
CA LEU A 17 -27.85 12.12 25.22
C LEU A 17 -26.35 11.93 25.02
N ALA A 18 -25.53 12.86 25.51
CA ALA A 18 -24.08 12.79 25.40
C ALA A 18 -23.53 11.49 26.03
N LYS A 19 -23.96 11.13 27.24
CA LYS A 19 -23.55 9.90 27.92
C LYS A 19 -23.86 8.64 27.10
N THR A 20 -25.04 8.57 26.51
CA THR A 20 -25.48 7.41 25.72
C THR A 20 -24.70 7.29 24.40
N VAL A 21 -24.31 8.42 23.81
CA VAL A 21 -23.68 8.47 22.48
C VAL A 21 -22.15 8.39 22.54
N ILE A 22 -21.50 8.93 23.57
CA ILE A 22 -20.02 9.03 23.63
C ILE A 22 -19.34 7.67 23.48
N MET A 23 -19.74 6.66 24.27
CA MET A 23 -19.14 5.32 24.23
C MET A 23 -19.24 4.66 22.83
N PRO A 24 -20.43 4.47 22.24
CA PRO A 24 -20.53 3.86 20.91
C PRO A 24 -19.82 4.69 19.83
N THR A 25 -19.86 6.02 19.91
CA THR A 25 -19.12 6.88 18.98
C THR A 25 -17.60 6.69 19.11
N MET A 26 -17.05 6.60 20.32
CA MET A 26 -15.62 6.33 20.51
C MET A 26 -15.22 4.98 19.90
N PHE A 27 -16.01 3.92 20.10
CA PHE A 27 -15.75 2.61 19.49
C PHE A 27 -15.85 2.65 17.95
N LEU A 28 -16.84 3.36 17.40
CA LEU A 28 -16.99 3.50 15.96
C LEU A 28 -15.81 4.26 15.35
N VAL A 29 -15.43 5.40 15.94
CA VAL A 29 -14.26 6.18 15.52
C VAL A 29 -12.98 5.36 15.64
N PHE A 30 -12.86 4.53 16.68
CA PHE A 30 -11.71 3.63 16.86
C PHE A 30 -11.61 2.60 15.74
N LEU A 31 -12.69 1.87 15.46
CA LEU A 31 -12.71 0.88 14.37
C LEU A 31 -12.49 1.52 13.01
N GLY A 32 -13.11 2.69 12.77
CA GLY A 32 -12.90 3.48 11.57
C GLY A 32 -11.43 3.93 11.40
N ALA A 33 -10.81 4.40 12.49
CA ALA A 33 -9.41 4.82 12.49
C ALA A 33 -8.46 3.64 12.20
N LEU A 34 -8.70 2.48 12.81
CA LEU A 34 -7.93 1.26 12.53
C LEU A 34 -8.08 0.83 11.07
N GLY A 35 -9.31 0.77 10.56
CA GLY A 35 -9.59 0.39 9.18
C GLY A 35 -8.95 1.33 8.17
N LEU A 36 -9.08 2.63 8.37
CA LEU A 36 -8.49 3.66 7.51
C LEU A 36 -6.95 3.61 7.54
N ARG A 37 -6.35 3.44 8.72
CA ARG A 37 -4.89 3.32 8.85
C ARG A 37 -4.37 2.05 8.18
N ALA A 38 -5.05 0.92 8.35
CA ALA A 38 -4.73 -0.34 7.68
C ALA A 38 -4.78 -0.18 6.15
N LEU A 39 -5.79 0.52 5.66
CA LEU A 39 -6.01 0.77 4.25
C LEU A 39 -4.89 1.63 3.65
N ILE A 40 -4.55 2.76 4.27
CA ILE A 40 -3.44 3.61 3.83
C ILE A 40 -2.14 2.81 3.80
N TYR A 41 -1.86 2.06 4.86
CA TYR A 41 -0.66 1.22 4.92
C TYR A 41 -0.64 0.17 3.81
N TYR A 42 -1.78 -0.45 3.51
CA TYR A 42 -1.88 -1.45 2.45
C TYR A 42 -1.62 -0.85 1.07
N THR A 43 -2.16 0.33 0.78
CA THR A 43 -1.91 1.06 -0.47
C THR A 43 -0.41 1.29 -0.66
N VAL A 44 0.28 1.88 0.32
CA VAL A 44 1.73 2.13 0.22
C VAL A 44 2.53 0.82 0.15
N LYS A 45 2.07 -0.25 0.82
CA LYS A 45 2.70 -1.58 0.74
C LYS A 45 2.62 -2.21 -0.66
N ARG A 46 1.57 -1.93 -1.43
CA ARG A 46 1.46 -2.39 -2.81
C ARG A 46 2.54 -1.77 -3.69
N GLU A 47 2.83 -0.49 -3.51
CA GLU A 47 3.86 0.23 -4.25
C GLU A 47 5.26 -0.25 -3.87
N TYR A 48 5.48 -0.51 -2.58
CA TYR A 48 6.70 -1.16 -2.12
C TYR A 48 6.95 -2.51 -2.81
N THR A 49 5.87 -3.26 -3.08
CA THR A 49 5.96 -4.51 -3.83
C THR A 49 6.36 -4.26 -5.29
N PHE A 50 5.83 -3.22 -5.94
CA PHE A 50 6.27 -2.82 -7.28
C PHE A 50 7.76 -2.48 -7.32
N THR A 51 8.25 -1.69 -6.37
CA THR A 51 9.67 -1.33 -6.29
C THR A 51 10.57 -2.55 -6.02
N LEU A 52 10.12 -3.51 -5.21
CA LEU A 52 10.79 -4.79 -5.00
C LEU A 52 10.87 -5.61 -6.29
N GLU A 53 9.78 -5.65 -7.05
CA GLU A 53 9.70 -6.35 -8.32
C GLU A 53 10.60 -5.69 -9.38
N PHE A 54 10.64 -4.36 -9.41
CA PHE A 54 11.59 -3.62 -10.24
C PHE A 54 13.04 -3.93 -9.86
N GLU A 55 13.38 -3.89 -8.56
CA GLU A 55 14.71 -4.23 -8.05
C GLU A 55 15.17 -5.62 -8.47
N LYS A 56 14.30 -6.64 -8.35
CA LYS A 56 14.61 -8.01 -8.77
C LYS A 56 14.99 -8.06 -10.25
N ARG A 57 14.24 -7.35 -11.10
CA ARG A 57 14.49 -7.31 -12.55
C ARG A 57 15.76 -6.55 -12.89
N VAL A 58 16.04 -5.44 -12.19
CA VAL A 58 17.32 -4.73 -12.32
C VAL A 58 18.47 -5.65 -11.94
N ASN A 59 18.41 -6.32 -10.79
CA ASN A 59 19.48 -7.24 -10.37
C ASN A 59 19.64 -8.43 -11.33
N GLN A 60 18.54 -9.02 -11.79
CA GLN A 60 18.58 -10.11 -12.77
C GLN A 60 19.21 -9.65 -14.09
N PHE A 61 18.82 -8.47 -14.57
CA PHE A 61 19.41 -7.86 -15.75
C PHE A 61 20.92 -7.65 -15.57
N LEU A 62 21.33 -7.06 -14.44
CA LEU A 62 22.75 -6.81 -14.13
C LEU A 62 23.59 -8.08 -13.98
N HIS A 63 22.99 -9.21 -13.60
CA HIS A 63 23.68 -10.50 -13.47
C HIS A 63 23.84 -11.23 -14.81
N VAL A 64 22.81 -11.20 -15.66
CA VAL A 64 22.83 -11.90 -16.95
C VAL A 64 23.65 -11.14 -18.00
N ASP A 65 23.75 -9.84 -17.82
CA ASP A 65 24.33 -8.97 -18.82
C ASP A 65 25.86 -9.08 -18.93
N GLN A 66 26.32 -9.60 -20.06
CA GLN A 66 27.73 -9.69 -20.46
C GLN A 66 28.06 -8.80 -21.68
N HIS A 67 27.17 -7.90 -22.10
CA HIS A 67 27.37 -7.17 -23.35
C HIS A 67 28.43 -6.06 -23.27
N HIS A 68 29.18 -5.92 -24.38
CA HIS A 68 30.23 -4.91 -24.60
C HIS A 68 29.78 -3.71 -25.47
N GLY A 69 28.47 -3.47 -25.62
CA GLY A 69 27.93 -2.43 -26.50
C GLY A 69 27.44 -1.19 -25.75
N SER A 70 27.43 -0.03 -26.44
CA SER A 70 26.94 1.23 -25.87
C SER A 70 25.44 1.20 -25.61
N ARG A 71 25.02 1.66 -24.42
CA ARG A 71 23.61 1.60 -24.00
C ARG A 71 23.06 2.93 -23.56
N SER A 72 21.82 3.17 -23.97
CA SER A 72 21.03 4.31 -23.52
C SER A 72 20.30 3.98 -22.22
N PHE A 73 20.53 4.80 -21.19
CA PHE A 73 19.87 4.71 -19.89
C PHE A 73 18.34 4.76 -20.00
N PHE A 74 17.82 5.66 -20.83
CA PHE A 74 16.39 5.81 -21.07
C PHE A 74 15.75 4.51 -21.60
N ILE A 75 16.33 3.92 -22.65
CA ILE A 75 15.78 2.69 -23.28
C ILE A 75 15.78 1.54 -22.27
N LEU A 76 16.89 1.37 -21.54
CA LEU A 76 17.02 0.30 -20.58
C LEU A 76 16.00 0.46 -19.44
N THR A 77 15.87 1.67 -18.91
CA THR A 77 14.93 1.96 -17.84
C THR A 77 13.48 1.77 -18.31
N LYS A 78 13.13 2.26 -19.50
CA LYS A 78 11.82 2.03 -20.13
C LYS A 78 11.50 0.55 -20.24
N LYS A 79 12.39 -0.23 -20.85
CA LYS A 79 12.22 -1.68 -21.02
C LYS A 79 12.01 -2.41 -19.70
N LEU A 80 12.79 -2.07 -18.66
CA LEU A 80 12.67 -2.72 -17.35
C LEU A 80 11.42 -2.29 -16.59
N LEU A 81 11.04 -1.00 -16.63
CA LEU A 81 9.83 -0.51 -15.98
C LEU A 81 8.57 -1.07 -16.63
N GLU A 82 8.47 -1.02 -17.96
CA GLU A 82 7.34 -1.59 -18.71
C GLU A 82 7.22 -3.10 -18.49
N LYS A 83 8.34 -3.83 -18.54
CA LYS A 83 8.34 -5.27 -18.23
C LYS A 83 7.90 -5.55 -16.79
N THR A 84 8.35 -4.74 -15.83
CA THR A 84 7.93 -4.87 -14.42
C THR A 84 6.44 -4.65 -14.28
N TYR A 85 5.93 -3.60 -14.91
CA TYR A 85 4.53 -3.26 -14.92
C TYR A 85 3.70 -4.39 -15.56
N TYR A 86 4.07 -4.85 -16.76
CA TYR A 86 3.39 -5.91 -17.52
C TYR A 86 3.26 -7.19 -16.69
N GLU A 87 4.38 -7.65 -16.14
CA GLU A 87 4.40 -8.90 -15.38
C GLU A 87 3.63 -8.81 -14.05
N MET A 88 3.61 -7.62 -13.44
CA MET A 88 2.90 -7.42 -12.18
C MET A 88 1.37 -7.45 -12.36
N PHE A 89 0.86 -6.92 -13.47
CA PHE A 89 -0.58 -6.77 -13.70
C PHE A 89 -1.16 -7.80 -14.69
N GLU A 90 -0.59 -7.97 -15.89
CA GLU A 90 -1.14 -8.89 -16.90
C GLU A 90 -0.82 -10.35 -16.63
N LEU A 91 0.44 -10.65 -16.27
CA LEU A 91 0.82 -12.04 -16.07
C LEU A 91 0.06 -12.65 -14.87
N ARG A 92 -0.27 -11.83 -13.88
CA ARG A 92 -1.13 -12.22 -12.75
C ARG A 92 -2.60 -12.37 -13.16
N SER A 93 -3.15 -11.46 -13.96
CA SER A 93 -4.55 -11.54 -14.39
C SER A 93 -4.82 -12.80 -15.22
N VAL A 94 -3.86 -13.19 -16.06
CA VAL A 94 -3.97 -14.36 -16.95
C VAL A 94 -3.64 -15.67 -16.24
N MET A 95 -2.58 -15.74 -15.42
CA MET A 95 -2.14 -17.03 -14.89
C MET A 95 -2.89 -17.50 -13.64
N ARG A 96 -3.43 -16.62 -12.78
CA ARG A 96 -4.19 -16.96 -11.53
C ARG A 96 -3.67 -18.17 -10.71
N ARG A 97 -2.38 -18.52 -10.81
CA ARG A 97 -1.83 -19.79 -10.30
C ARG A 97 -1.57 -19.77 -8.80
N ARG A 98 -1.51 -18.60 -8.14
CA ARG A 98 -1.22 -18.49 -6.71
C ARG A 98 -2.46 -18.01 -5.95
N ARG A 99 -2.74 -18.60 -4.78
CA ARG A 99 -3.88 -18.28 -3.90
C ARG A 99 -3.97 -16.78 -3.53
N VAL A 100 -2.84 -16.08 -3.51
CA VAL A 100 -2.75 -14.63 -3.23
C VAL A 100 -3.31 -13.78 -4.39
N ASP A 101 -3.35 -14.31 -5.62
CA ASP A 101 -3.76 -13.55 -6.81
C ASP A 101 -5.28 -13.31 -6.87
N GLN A 102 -6.10 -14.21 -6.31
CA GLN A 102 -7.55 -14.06 -6.27
C GLN A 102 -8.02 -12.86 -5.42
N VAL A 103 -7.34 -12.59 -4.30
CA VAL A 103 -7.68 -11.46 -3.41
C VAL A 103 -7.13 -10.14 -3.95
N THR A 104 -6.08 -10.20 -4.77
CA THR A 104 -5.36 -9.04 -5.28
C THR A 104 -6.08 -8.35 -6.44
N ALA A 105 -6.70 -9.11 -7.34
CA ALA A 105 -7.41 -8.58 -8.51
C ALA A 105 -8.55 -7.58 -8.18
N PRO A 106 -9.48 -7.86 -7.23
CA PRO A 106 -10.52 -6.89 -6.89
C PRO A 106 -9.95 -5.68 -6.14
N SER A 107 -8.93 -5.88 -5.29
CA SER A 107 -8.30 -4.76 -4.57
C SER A 107 -7.61 -3.79 -5.53
N ASP A 108 -6.92 -4.30 -6.55
CA ASP A 108 -6.17 -3.45 -7.47
C ASP A 108 -7.08 -2.53 -8.29
N ARG A 109 -8.29 -3.00 -8.64
CA ARG A 109 -9.30 -2.20 -9.34
C ARG A 109 -9.95 -1.15 -8.43
N VAL A 110 -10.26 -1.53 -7.20
CA VAL A 110 -10.86 -0.63 -6.21
C VAL A 110 -9.90 0.47 -5.79
N PHE A 111 -8.60 0.18 -5.72
CA PHE A 111 -7.57 1.12 -5.30
C PHE A 111 -6.88 1.85 -6.45
N LEU A 112 -7.33 1.69 -7.70
CA LEU A 112 -6.72 2.33 -8.89
C LEU A 112 -5.19 2.13 -8.98
N VAL A 113 -4.68 1.04 -8.38
CA VAL A 113 -3.23 0.81 -8.23
C VAL A 113 -2.56 0.68 -9.60
N GLN A 114 -3.27 0.07 -10.56
CA GLN A 114 -2.78 -0.10 -11.92
C GLN A 114 -2.55 1.26 -12.60
N GLU A 115 -3.53 2.16 -12.54
CA GLU A 115 -3.40 3.51 -13.08
C GLU A 115 -2.32 4.31 -12.36
N GLY A 116 -2.26 4.19 -11.02
CA GLY A 116 -1.20 4.79 -10.21
C GLY A 116 0.19 4.34 -10.65
N MET A 117 0.42 3.04 -10.83
CA MET A 117 1.72 2.53 -11.29
C MET A 117 2.00 2.92 -12.75
N ALA A 118 0.99 3.03 -13.60
CA ALA A 118 1.17 3.45 -14.99
C ALA A 118 1.64 4.92 -15.05
N ASN A 119 0.99 5.79 -14.28
CA ASN A 119 1.40 7.18 -14.11
C ASN A 119 2.80 7.28 -13.52
N LEU A 120 3.14 6.44 -12.52
CA LEU A 120 4.48 6.40 -11.94
C LEU A 120 5.55 6.08 -13.00
N VAL A 121 5.31 5.06 -13.83
CA VAL A 121 6.22 4.69 -14.92
C VAL A 121 6.33 5.84 -15.92
N ARG A 122 5.20 6.42 -16.34
CA ARG A 122 5.16 7.52 -17.31
C ARG A 122 5.92 8.75 -16.81
N ASP A 123 5.69 9.16 -15.56
CA ASP A 123 6.33 10.32 -14.96
C ASP A 123 7.82 10.07 -14.72
N THR A 124 8.19 8.88 -14.27
CA THR A 124 9.61 8.50 -14.14
C THR A 124 10.33 8.59 -15.50
N LEU A 125 9.73 8.10 -16.58
CA LEU A 125 10.31 8.18 -17.92
C LEU A 125 10.37 9.61 -18.45
N ARG A 126 9.32 10.41 -18.23
CA ARG A 126 9.29 11.82 -18.60
C ARG A 126 10.44 12.59 -17.97
N GLU A 127 10.69 12.38 -16.68
CA GLU A 127 11.77 13.06 -15.99
C GLU A 127 13.16 12.55 -16.42
N ILE A 128 13.32 11.24 -16.62
CA ILE A 128 14.60 10.65 -17.07
C ILE A 128 14.98 11.15 -18.47
N LYS A 129 14.00 11.46 -19.33
CA LYS A 129 14.24 12.01 -20.67
C LYS A 129 15.08 13.28 -20.64
N PHE A 130 14.84 14.17 -19.67
CA PHE A 130 15.53 15.46 -19.60
C PHE A 130 16.91 15.38 -18.93
N LEU A 131 17.30 14.19 -18.48
CA LEU A 131 18.56 13.98 -17.79
C LEU A 131 19.73 14.00 -18.77
N LYS A 132 20.59 15.01 -18.69
CA LYS A 132 21.82 15.08 -19.48
C LYS A 132 22.88 14.14 -18.91
N TYR A 133 23.58 13.43 -19.81
CA TYR A 133 24.66 12.52 -19.44
C TYR A 133 25.98 13.30 -19.39
N ASP A 134 26.27 13.93 -18.25
CA ASP A 134 27.44 14.80 -18.08
C ASP A 134 28.53 14.15 -17.20
N GLY A 135 28.48 12.82 -16.98
CA GLY A 135 29.42 12.09 -16.11
C GLY A 135 29.29 12.36 -14.61
N ASN A 136 28.65 13.47 -14.22
CA ASN A 136 28.30 13.78 -12.84
C ASN A 136 27.14 12.92 -12.34
N ARG A 137 27.04 12.72 -11.02
CA ARG A 137 25.92 11.98 -10.41
C ARG A 137 24.61 12.73 -10.68
N PRO A 138 23.65 12.12 -11.39
CA PRO A 138 22.37 12.76 -11.65
C PRO A 138 21.56 12.94 -10.36
N PRO A 139 20.72 14.00 -10.24
CA PRO A 139 19.83 14.23 -9.11
C PRO A 139 18.62 13.29 -9.11
N LEU A 140 18.86 11.97 -9.19
CA LEU A 140 17.80 10.95 -9.26
C LEU A 140 16.90 10.94 -8.03
N MET A 141 17.40 11.38 -6.87
CA MET A 141 16.60 11.45 -5.65
C MET A 141 15.44 12.43 -5.78
N GLU A 142 15.69 13.62 -6.34
CA GLU A 142 14.66 14.64 -6.54
C GLU A 142 13.68 14.22 -7.62
N LEU A 143 14.20 13.63 -8.70
CA LEU A 143 13.39 13.05 -9.76
C LEU A 143 12.40 12.02 -9.23
N VAL A 144 12.88 11.05 -8.46
CA VAL A 144 12.04 9.99 -7.89
C VAL A 144 11.05 10.57 -6.90
N LYS A 145 11.48 11.51 -6.04
CA LYS A 145 10.55 12.19 -5.12
C LYS A 145 9.43 12.90 -5.88
N ASN A 146 9.75 13.61 -6.97
CA ASN A 146 8.76 14.31 -7.79
C ASN A 146 7.82 13.33 -8.50
N ALA A 147 8.35 12.26 -9.10
CA ALA A 147 7.53 11.23 -9.76
C ALA A 147 6.55 10.55 -8.78
N PHE A 148 6.98 10.30 -7.54
CA PHE A 148 6.13 9.73 -6.50
C PHE A 148 5.14 10.75 -5.92
N ALA A 149 5.54 12.01 -5.74
CA ALA A 149 4.70 13.07 -5.17
C ALA A 149 3.60 13.56 -6.13
N ASN A 150 3.89 13.60 -7.44
CA ASN A 150 2.95 14.03 -8.49
C ASN A 150 1.88 12.98 -8.80
N ASN A 151 2.09 11.74 -8.36
CA ASN A 151 1.19 10.65 -8.65
C ASN A 151 -0.08 10.76 -7.79
N ALA A 152 -1.21 11.04 -8.44
CA ALA A 152 -2.50 11.24 -7.80
C ALA A 152 -2.93 10.05 -6.90
N CYS A 153 -2.44 8.83 -7.20
CA CYS A 153 -2.73 7.63 -6.43
C CYS A 153 -2.09 7.65 -5.03
N PHE A 154 -0.97 8.36 -4.86
CA PHE A 154 -0.33 8.58 -3.55
C PHE A 154 -1.08 9.60 -2.70
N ASN A 155 -1.73 10.55 -3.35
CA ASN A 155 -2.41 11.64 -2.67
C ASN A 155 -3.89 11.33 -2.43
N ARG A 156 -4.50 10.37 -3.12
CA ARG A 156 -5.94 10.07 -3.00
C ARG A 156 -6.24 8.60 -2.71
N VAL A 157 -6.80 8.33 -1.54
CA VAL A 157 -7.44 7.04 -1.23
C VAL A 157 -8.75 6.93 -2.02
N PHE A 158 -8.95 5.82 -2.73
CA PHE A 158 -10.11 5.58 -3.62
C PHE A 158 -10.29 6.64 -4.72
N GLY A 159 -9.23 7.35 -5.10
CA GLY A 159 -9.28 8.39 -6.15
C GLY A 159 -9.96 9.70 -5.76
N ILE A 160 -10.65 9.74 -4.61
CA ILE A 160 -11.47 10.90 -4.19
C ILE A 160 -10.88 11.58 -2.94
N LEU A 161 -10.38 10.81 -1.97
CA LEU A 161 -10.14 11.35 -0.63
C LEU A 161 -8.65 11.58 -0.34
N PRO A 162 -8.24 12.77 0.10
CA PRO A 162 -6.83 13.09 0.30
C PRO A 162 -6.19 12.28 1.45
N VAL A 163 -5.12 11.53 1.15
CA VAL A 163 -4.36 10.70 2.11
C VAL A 163 -3.76 11.57 3.23
N GLY A 164 -3.27 12.76 2.88
CA GLY A 164 -2.65 13.69 3.85
C GLY A 164 -3.59 14.06 4.98
N ALA A 165 -4.80 14.50 4.66
CA ALA A 165 -5.80 14.87 5.66
C ALA A 165 -6.17 13.70 6.58
N PHE A 166 -6.23 12.48 6.04
CA PHE A 166 -6.47 11.29 6.85
C PHE A 166 -5.31 10.92 7.75
N ASN A 167 -4.07 11.07 7.27
CA ASN A 167 -2.89 10.85 8.12
C ASN A 167 -2.88 11.81 9.30
N ASP A 168 -3.15 13.10 9.05
CA ASP A 168 -3.22 14.14 10.07
C ASP A 168 -4.35 13.87 11.07
N PHE A 169 -5.55 13.54 10.57
CA PHE A 169 -6.68 13.17 11.40
C PHE A 169 -6.35 11.96 12.30
N LEU A 170 -5.81 10.88 11.73
CA LEU A 170 -5.45 9.66 12.46
C LEU A 170 -4.40 9.90 13.55
N ASN A 171 -3.51 10.88 13.37
CA ASN A 171 -2.53 11.27 14.38
C ASN A 171 -3.16 12.03 15.56
N ILE A 172 -4.31 12.68 15.37
CA ILE A 172 -5.04 13.43 16.40
C ILE A 172 -6.03 12.51 17.18
N VAL A 173 -6.53 11.44 16.55
CA VAL A 173 -7.51 10.51 17.13
C VAL A 173 -7.15 10.01 18.55
N PRO A 174 -5.91 9.60 18.87
CA PRO A 174 -5.54 9.22 20.24
C PRO A 174 -5.81 10.31 21.27
N GLY A 175 -5.56 11.58 20.92
CA GLY A 175 -5.86 12.72 21.78
C GLY A 175 -7.36 12.90 21.99
N LEU A 176 -8.16 12.72 20.93
CA LEU A 176 -9.62 12.77 21.02
C LEU A 176 -10.19 11.70 21.95
N PHE A 177 -9.60 10.50 22.02
CA PHE A 177 -10.05 9.47 22.96
C PHE A 177 -9.77 9.82 24.42
N ILE A 178 -8.65 10.48 24.72
CA ILE A 178 -8.36 10.94 26.08
C ILE A 178 -9.35 12.03 26.49
N VAL A 179 -9.57 13.02 25.62
CA VAL A 179 -10.53 14.11 25.87
C VAL A 179 -11.95 13.56 26.03
N GLY A 180 -12.38 12.65 25.14
CA GLY A 180 -13.67 11.99 25.22
C GLY A 180 -13.85 11.16 26.50
N GLY A 181 -12.80 10.44 26.92
CA GLY A 181 -12.81 9.68 28.18
C GLY A 181 -12.96 10.55 29.41
N ILE A 182 -12.17 11.63 29.50
CA ILE A 182 -12.25 12.62 30.58
C ILE A 182 -13.64 13.30 30.61
N PHE A 183 -14.14 13.70 29.44
CA PHE A 183 -15.46 14.31 29.32
C PHE A 183 -16.58 13.37 29.75
N GLY A 184 -16.48 12.07 29.41
CA GLY A 184 -17.42 11.05 29.87
C GLY A 184 -17.48 10.93 31.40
N THR A 185 -16.33 10.97 32.07
CA THR A 185 -16.28 10.98 33.54
C THR A 185 -16.92 12.23 34.14
N PHE A 186 -16.64 13.41 33.56
CA PHE A 186 -17.25 14.67 34.02
C PHE A 186 -18.78 14.65 33.91
N LEU A 187 -19.32 14.21 32.76
CA LEU A 187 -20.77 14.09 32.57
C LEU A 187 -21.41 13.11 33.58
N GLY A 188 -20.72 12.01 33.85
CA GLY A 188 -21.16 11.01 34.82
C GLY A 188 -21.22 11.53 36.25
N ILE A 189 -20.20 12.28 36.69
CA ILE A 189 -20.19 12.93 38.00
C ILE A 189 -21.28 14.01 38.07
N MET A 190 -21.42 14.84 37.04
CA MET A 190 -22.46 15.88 36.99
C MET A 190 -23.87 15.30 37.10
N GLN A 191 -24.11 14.12 36.54
CA GLN A 191 -25.40 13.44 36.66
C GLN A 191 -25.62 12.83 38.06
N ALA A 192 -24.55 12.39 38.73
CA ALA A 192 -24.63 11.75 40.03
C ALA A 192 -24.74 12.75 41.20
N LEU A 193 -24.20 13.97 41.07
CA LEU A 193 -24.20 15.00 42.11
C LEU A 193 -25.61 15.43 42.60
N PRO A 194 -26.62 15.63 41.74
CA PRO A 194 -27.97 15.97 42.20
C PRO A 194 -28.59 14.91 43.12
N GLU A 195 -28.19 13.64 42.98
CA GLU A 195 -28.73 12.53 43.78
C GLU A 195 -28.26 12.58 45.23
N LEU A 196 -27.03 13.07 45.48
CA LEU A 196 -26.55 13.36 46.83
C LEU A 196 -27.39 14.44 47.52
N GLY A 197 -27.98 15.36 46.76
CA GLY A 197 -28.86 16.40 47.29
C GLY A 197 -30.17 15.87 47.87
N ALA A 198 -30.55 14.63 47.57
CA ALA A 198 -31.76 13.97 48.07
C ALA A 198 -31.54 13.16 49.36
N MET A 199 -30.35 13.22 49.96
CA MET A 199 -30.00 12.47 51.15
C MET A 199 -30.65 13.08 52.42
N ASP A 200 -31.43 12.28 53.16
CA ASP A 200 -31.97 12.65 54.48
C ASP A 200 -31.13 12.03 55.60
N VAL A 201 -30.47 12.88 56.38
CA VAL A 201 -29.60 12.47 57.50
C VAL A 201 -30.40 11.79 58.63
N ARG A 202 -31.74 11.93 58.63
CA ARG A 202 -32.63 11.34 59.64
C ARG A 202 -32.92 9.86 59.38
N ASP A 203 -32.71 9.39 58.15
CA ASP A 203 -32.92 7.99 57.78
C ASP A 203 -31.62 7.37 57.24
N PRO A 204 -30.91 6.60 58.07
CA PRO A 204 -29.63 6.01 57.69
C PRO A 204 -29.77 4.94 56.58
N GLU A 205 -30.93 4.31 56.44
CA GLU A 205 -31.14 3.27 55.43
C GLU A 205 -31.27 3.87 54.03
N SER A 206 -32.10 4.90 53.86
CA SER A 206 -32.22 5.61 52.57
C SER A 206 -30.92 6.30 52.17
N THR A 207 -30.22 6.91 53.13
CA THR A 207 -28.88 7.47 52.93
C THR A 207 -27.90 6.45 52.34
N LYS A 208 -27.87 5.23 52.88
CA LYS A 208 -26.98 4.17 52.40
C LYS A 208 -27.30 3.80 50.95
N LEU A 209 -28.57 3.66 50.60
CA LEU A 209 -29.00 3.35 49.24
C LEU A 209 -28.59 4.43 48.23
N VAL A 210 -28.79 5.72 48.58
CA VAL A 210 -28.36 6.85 47.76
C VAL A 210 -26.85 6.84 47.57
N MET A 211 -26.08 6.57 48.64
CA MET A 211 -24.62 6.48 48.57
C MET A 211 -24.14 5.34 47.67
N ASP A 212 -24.71 4.14 47.81
CA ASP A 212 -24.35 2.97 46.98
C ASP A 212 -24.65 3.26 45.49
N THR A 213 -25.78 3.90 45.20
CA THR A 213 -26.17 4.30 43.84
C THR A 213 -25.21 5.35 43.26
N PHE A 214 -24.83 6.34 44.06
CA PHE A 214 -23.87 7.38 43.69
C PHE A 214 -22.49 6.78 43.38
N LEU A 215 -21.99 5.92 44.27
CA LEU A 215 -20.70 5.23 44.08
C LEU A 215 -20.70 4.35 42.84
N ALA A 216 -21.79 3.62 42.57
CA ALA A 216 -21.93 2.82 41.35
C ALA A 216 -21.89 3.70 40.08
N LYS A 217 -22.55 4.87 40.10
CA LYS A 217 -22.54 5.81 38.97
C LYS A 217 -21.16 6.42 38.74
N ILE A 218 -20.44 6.79 39.80
CA ILE A 218 -19.06 7.26 39.66
C ILE A 218 -18.15 6.15 39.15
N ALA A 219 -18.24 4.94 39.69
CA ALA A 219 -17.45 3.80 39.24
C ALA A 219 -17.65 3.54 37.73
N PHE A 220 -18.90 3.52 37.27
CA PHE A 220 -19.22 3.41 35.85
C PHE A 220 -18.63 4.58 35.04
N SER A 221 -18.70 5.80 35.56
CA SER A 221 -18.17 7.00 34.90
C SER A 221 -16.63 7.05 34.87
N MET A 222 -15.96 6.44 35.85
CA MET A 222 -14.50 6.27 35.81
C MET A 222 -14.11 5.24 34.75
N SER A 223 -14.90 4.17 34.57
CA SER A 223 -14.62 3.15 33.56
C SER A 223 -14.58 3.73 32.14
N THR A 224 -15.40 4.74 31.82
CA THR A 224 -15.38 5.38 30.49
C THR A 224 -14.06 6.11 30.21
N SER A 225 -13.45 6.73 31.23
CA SER A 225 -12.11 7.34 31.10
C SER A 225 -11.03 6.29 30.93
N THR A 226 -11.09 5.19 31.69
CA THR A 226 -10.16 4.06 31.53
C THR A 226 -10.22 3.48 30.11
N VAL A 227 -11.43 3.32 29.55
CA VAL A 227 -11.61 2.86 28.17
C VAL A 227 -11.04 3.87 27.18
N GLY A 228 -11.28 5.18 27.36
CA GLY A 228 -10.72 6.21 26.49
C GLY A 228 -9.19 6.23 26.46
N ILE A 229 -8.56 6.11 27.62
CA ILE A 229 -7.10 6.00 27.74
C ILE A 229 -6.60 4.72 27.06
N LEU A 230 -7.26 3.58 27.27
CA LEU A 230 -6.88 2.31 26.65
C LEU A 230 -6.95 2.39 25.11
N LEU A 231 -8.05 2.90 24.56
CA LEU A 231 -8.22 3.09 23.11
C LEU A 231 -7.16 4.05 22.54
N SER A 232 -6.81 5.10 23.29
CA SER A 232 -5.74 6.04 22.92
C SER A 232 -4.39 5.35 22.80
N VAL A 233 -4.01 4.55 23.80
CA VAL A 233 -2.74 3.79 23.81
C VAL A 233 -2.70 2.80 22.64
N VAL A 234 -3.77 2.02 22.46
CA VAL A 234 -3.85 1.03 21.35
C VAL A 234 -3.72 1.73 19.99
N THR A 235 -4.44 2.84 19.79
CA THR A 235 -4.39 3.59 18.53
C THR A 235 -2.99 4.19 18.30
N THR A 236 -2.34 4.69 19.34
CA THR A 236 -0.97 5.23 19.26
C THR A 236 0.03 4.15 18.86
N VAL A 237 -0.05 2.97 19.49
CA VAL A 237 0.78 1.81 19.14
C VAL A 237 0.53 1.41 17.67
N TYR A 238 -0.74 1.34 17.27
CA TYR A 238 -1.11 0.97 15.90
C TYR A 238 -0.60 1.96 14.85
N ASN A 239 -0.74 3.26 15.09
CA ASN A 239 -0.25 4.33 14.22
C ASN A 239 1.27 4.27 14.02
N ASN A 240 2.00 3.92 15.08
CA ASN A 240 3.46 3.78 15.05
C ASN A 240 3.91 2.53 14.26
N PHE A 241 3.22 1.40 14.42
CA PHE A 241 3.55 0.18 13.66
C PHE A 241 3.23 0.33 12.17
N LEU A 242 2.10 0.94 11.84
CA LEU A 242 1.65 1.14 10.46
C LEU A 242 1.95 2.55 9.97
N SER A 243 3.21 3.00 10.07
CA SER A 243 3.62 4.31 9.57
C SER A 243 3.84 4.27 8.04
N PRO A 244 2.97 4.92 7.23
CA PRO A 244 3.11 4.94 5.77
C PRO A 244 4.34 5.74 5.33
N GLU A 245 4.68 6.82 6.03
CA GLU A 245 5.84 7.67 5.73
C GLU A 245 7.17 6.90 5.76
N ARG A 246 7.36 6.05 6.78
CA ARG A 246 8.56 5.20 6.87
C ARG A 246 8.66 4.24 5.69
N LEU A 247 7.53 3.74 5.21
CA LEU A 247 7.49 2.85 4.06
C LEU A 247 7.76 3.62 2.77
N PHE A 248 7.15 4.80 2.61
CA PHE A 248 7.37 5.71 1.48
C PHE A 248 8.84 6.10 1.30
N ILE A 249 9.53 6.51 2.37
CA ILE A 249 10.96 6.85 2.31
C ILE A 249 11.78 5.63 1.86
N LYS A 250 11.45 4.42 2.35
CA LYS A 250 12.11 3.18 1.92
C LYS A 250 11.87 2.88 0.45
N ILE A 251 10.67 3.13 -0.05
CA ILE A 251 10.31 2.97 -1.47
C ILE A 251 11.17 3.90 -2.33
N VAL A 252 11.15 5.20 -2.05
CA VAL A 252 11.89 6.22 -2.80
C VAL A 252 13.39 5.91 -2.81
N ASN A 253 13.99 5.67 -1.65
CA ASN A 253 15.42 5.37 -1.55
C ASN A 253 15.81 4.08 -2.29
N ARG A 254 14.94 3.07 -2.27
CA ARG A 254 15.21 1.82 -2.99
C ARG A 254 15.08 2.01 -4.49
N PHE A 255 14.05 2.72 -4.94
CA PHE A 255 13.81 2.99 -6.34
C PHE A 255 14.95 3.85 -6.95
N GLU A 256 15.37 4.92 -6.25
CA GLU A 256 16.54 5.74 -6.63
C GLU A 256 17.81 4.90 -6.77
N ARG A 257 18.12 4.06 -5.77
CA ARG A 257 19.30 3.21 -5.82
C ARG A 257 19.31 2.26 -7.01
N ASN A 258 18.14 1.75 -7.40
CA ASN A 258 18.02 0.88 -8.58
C ASN A 258 18.21 1.65 -9.88
N LEU A 259 17.62 2.85 -10.00
CA LEU A 259 17.87 3.73 -11.13
C LEU A 259 19.34 4.13 -11.22
N PHE A 260 19.98 4.43 -10.09
CA PHE A 260 21.39 4.77 -10.04
C PHE A 260 22.27 3.59 -10.48
N ARG A 261 21.94 2.36 -10.08
CA ARG A 261 22.63 1.15 -10.57
C ARG A 261 22.51 1.00 -12.09
N LEU A 262 21.33 1.25 -12.65
CA LEU A 262 21.13 1.24 -14.10
C LEU A 262 21.93 2.35 -14.79
N TRP A 263 21.92 3.57 -14.23
CA TRP A 263 22.68 4.72 -14.74
C TRP A 263 24.16 4.41 -14.82
N SER A 264 24.74 3.85 -13.75
CA SER A 264 26.17 3.50 -13.68
C SER A 264 26.63 2.44 -14.69
N ARG A 265 25.70 1.79 -15.39
CA ARG A 265 25.95 0.75 -16.38
C ARG A 265 25.63 1.19 -17.81
N CYS A 266 25.20 2.43 -18.00
CA CYS A 266 24.91 2.99 -19.31
C CYS A 266 25.98 4.00 -19.69
N ASP A 267 26.24 4.15 -20.99
CA ASP A 267 27.27 5.07 -21.50
C ASP A 267 26.68 6.39 -21.99
N GLN A 268 25.38 6.39 -22.27
CA GLN A 268 24.67 7.53 -22.84
C GLN A 268 23.20 7.56 -22.38
N ASN A 269 22.54 8.69 -22.59
CA ASN A 269 21.09 8.85 -22.37
C ASN A 269 20.37 9.39 -23.61
N GLN A 270 20.90 9.12 -24.80
CA GLN A 270 20.29 9.58 -26.05
C GLN A 270 19.10 8.69 -26.43
N LEU A 271 18.03 9.31 -26.92
CA LEU A 271 16.94 8.60 -27.59
C LEU A 271 17.38 8.28 -29.02
N PRO A 272 17.31 7.03 -29.48
CA PRO A 272 17.55 6.71 -30.88
C PRO A 272 16.44 7.35 -31.71
N GLU A 273 16.80 8.22 -32.65
CA GLU A 273 15.83 8.96 -33.48
C GLU A 273 15.11 8.08 -34.52
N GLN A 274 15.51 6.81 -34.69
CA GLN A 274 15.09 5.94 -35.80
C GLN A 274 14.83 4.48 -35.39
N ILE A 275 14.02 4.23 -34.37
CA ILE A 275 13.46 2.87 -34.16
C ILE A 275 12.00 2.92 -34.63
N ALA A 276 11.68 2.21 -35.72
CA ALA A 276 10.36 2.23 -36.37
C ALA A 276 9.20 1.85 -35.41
N ASP A 277 9.48 1.02 -34.40
CA ASP A 277 8.48 0.56 -33.41
C ASP A 277 8.50 1.36 -32.09
N PHE A 278 9.38 2.36 -31.94
CA PHE A 278 9.51 3.10 -30.70
C PHE A 278 8.63 4.34 -30.68
N ASN A 279 7.39 4.18 -30.22
CA ASN A 279 6.53 5.32 -29.94
C ASN A 279 6.84 5.90 -28.54
N GLU A 280 7.31 7.14 -28.53
CA GLU A 280 7.70 7.89 -27.32
C GLU A 280 6.50 8.30 -26.46
N HIS A 281 5.39 8.64 -27.09
CA HIS A 281 4.18 9.12 -26.41
C HIS A 281 3.18 8.01 -26.10
N ARG A 282 3.54 6.77 -26.43
CA ARG A 282 2.68 5.62 -26.19
C ARG A 282 2.43 5.47 -24.71
N ASP A 283 1.16 5.52 -24.33
CA ASP A 283 0.76 5.33 -22.95
C ASP A 283 1.13 3.89 -22.55
N PRO A 284 1.78 3.66 -21.39
CA PRO A 284 1.94 2.31 -20.86
C PRO A 284 0.63 1.53 -20.86
N MET A 285 -0.52 2.18 -20.60
CA MET A 285 -1.83 1.53 -20.65
C MET A 285 -2.24 1.09 -22.06
N GLU A 286 -1.94 1.89 -23.08
CA GLU A 286 -2.26 1.61 -24.48
C GLU A 286 -1.33 0.53 -25.05
N ALA A 287 -0.03 0.58 -24.70
CA ALA A 287 0.93 -0.46 -25.04
C ALA A 287 0.51 -1.84 -24.50
N LEU A 288 -0.08 -1.88 -23.31
CA LEU A 288 -0.64 -3.12 -22.75
C LEU A 288 -1.89 -3.57 -23.49
N ALA A 289 -2.82 -2.65 -23.72
CA ALA A 289 -4.06 -2.98 -24.40
C ALA A 289 -3.77 -3.59 -25.77
N GLU A 290 -2.81 -3.02 -26.50
CA GLU A 290 -2.36 -3.55 -27.79
C GLU A 290 -1.61 -4.88 -27.66
N MET A 291 -0.65 -5.02 -26.73
CA MET A 291 0.02 -6.32 -26.50
C MET A 291 -0.94 -7.43 -26.06
N ALA A 292 -1.97 -7.09 -25.29
CA ALA A 292 -3.02 -8.02 -24.89
C ALA A 292 -3.88 -8.44 -26.09
N ILE A 293 -4.26 -7.48 -26.95
CA ILE A 293 -4.98 -7.73 -28.20
C ILE A 293 -4.13 -8.57 -29.16
N ASP A 294 -2.87 -8.21 -29.40
CA ASP A 294 -1.94 -8.95 -30.26
C ASP A 294 -1.77 -10.39 -29.80
N LYS A 295 -1.69 -10.59 -28.48
CA LYS A 295 -1.60 -11.92 -27.88
C LYS A 295 -2.89 -12.71 -28.04
N GLU A 296 -4.06 -12.08 -27.96
CA GLU A 296 -5.35 -12.72 -28.24
C GLU A 296 -5.50 -13.08 -29.73
N ILE A 297 -5.11 -12.18 -30.64
CA ILE A 297 -5.09 -12.43 -32.09
C ILE A 297 -4.15 -13.60 -32.40
N SER A 298 -2.93 -13.58 -31.86
CA SER A 298 -1.94 -14.64 -32.01
C SER A 298 -2.41 -15.99 -31.45
N ALA A 299 -3.16 -15.97 -30.33
CA ALA A 299 -3.72 -17.16 -29.73
C ALA A 299 -4.94 -17.69 -30.49
N GLY A 300 -5.74 -16.80 -31.08
CA GLY A 300 -6.85 -17.13 -31.98
C GLY A 300 -6.35 -17.79 -33.26
N ASP A 301 -5.26 -17.29 -33.83
CA ASP A 301 -4.66 -17.82 -35.06
C ASP A 301 -4.16 -19.27 -34.86
N LYS A 302 -3.55 -19.56 -33.70
CA LYS A 302 -3.17 -20.93 -33.29
C LYS A 302 -4.35 -21.89 -33.09
N ARG A 303 -5.55 -21.38 -32.83
CA ARG A 303 -6.78 -22.20 -32.73
C ARG A 303 -7.48 -22.37 -34.08
N SER A 304 -7.26 -21.46 -35.02
CA SER A 304 -7.79 -21.55 -36.39
C SER A 304 -6.91 -22.41 -37.32
N GLY A 305 -5.73 -22.82 -36.83
CA GLY A 305 -4.87 -23.82 -37.46
C GLY A 305 -5.65 -25.12 -37.76
N ASN A 306 -6.03 -25.24 -39.02
CA ASN A 306 -6.69 -26.33 -39.72
C ASN A 306 -6.58 -27.72 -39.04
N PRO A 307 -7.70 -28.40 -38.68
CA PRO A 307 -7.68 -29.76 -38.14
C PRO A 307 -7.15 -30.84 -39.11
N ASP A 308 -6.82 -30.49 -40.36
CA ASP A 308 -6.40 -31.43 -41.40
C ASP A 308 -4.92 -31.88 -41.33
N HIS A 309 -4.16 -31.42 -40.32
CA HIS A 309 -2.81 -31.93 -40.04
C HIS A 309 -2.76 -32.74 -38.74
N LEU A 310 -3.68 -33.70 -38.62
CA LEU A 310 -3.37 -34.90 -37.85
C LEU A 310 -2.28 -35.68 -38.61
N PRO A 311 -1.16 -36.05 -37.97
CA PRO A 311 -0.22 -36.96 -38.60
C PRO A 311 -0.97 -38.24 -38.99
N PRO A 312 -0.71 -38.81 -40.19
CA PRO A 312 -1.37 -40.04 -40.60
C PRO A 312 -1.17 -41.10 -39.51
N PRO A 313 -2.21 -41.90 -39.18
CA PRO A 313 -2.22 -42.80 -38.03
C PRO A 313 -1.13 -43.90 -38.02
N ASN A 314 -0.23 -43.92 -39.03
CA ASN A 314 0.81 -44.93 -39.23
C ASN A 314 2.21 -44.35 -39.46
N ALA A 315 2.51 -43.12 -39.03
CA ALA A 315 3.89 -42.64 -39.07
C ALA A 315 4.76 -43.50 -38.13
N PRO A 316 5.79 -44.22 -38.64
CA PRO A 316 6.65 -45.04 -37.79
C PRO A 316 7.33 -44.15 -36.75
N TYR A 317 7.26 -44.58 -35.49
CA TYR A 317 7.89 -43.90 -34.36
C TYR A 317 9.35 -43.56 -34.69
N ALA A 318 9.67 -42.26 -34.76
CA ALA A 318 11.04 -41.83 -34.82
C ALA A 318 11.78 -42.38 -33.58
N PRO A 319 12.95 -43.01 -33.75
CA PRO A 319 13.71 -43.54 -32.62
C PRO A 319 14.00 -42.40 -31.64
N MET A 320 13.72 -42.65 -30.36
CA MET A 320 13.97 -41.69 -29.30
C MET A 320 15.45 -41.26 -29.34
N PRO A 321 15.75 -39.95 -29.26
CA PRO A 321 17.13 -39.51 -29.13
C PRO A 321 17.76 -40.15 -27.90
N PRO A 322 19.02 -40.61 -27.97
CA PRO A 322 19.68 -41.25 -26.86
C PRO A 322 19.71 -40.32 -25.65
N SER A 323 19.39 -40.89 -24.48
CA SER A 323 19.39 -40.20 -23.20
C SER A 323 20.70 -39.43 -23.01
N PRO A 324 20.66 -38.16 -22.53
CA PRO A 324 21.86 -37.41 -22.23
C PRO A 324 22.71 -38.22 -21.23
N GLN A 325 23.91 -38.61 -21.67
CA GLN A 325 24.88 -39.26 -20.80
C GLN A 325 25.19 -38.33 -19.63
N SER A 326 24.98 -38.82 -18.41
CA SER A 326 25.33 -38.13 -17.19
C SER A 326 26.82 -37.75 -17.20
N PRO A 327 27.19 -36.50 -16.87
CA PRO A 327 28.58 -36.09 -16.83
C PRO A 327 29.36 -36.93 -15.80
N PRO A 328 30.61 -37.29 -16.09
CA PRO A 328 31.44 -38.08 -15.18
C PRO A 328 31.70 -37.32 -13.88
N PRO A 329 31.82 -38.03 -12.74
CA PRO A 329 32.13 -37.41 -11.46
C PRO A 329 33.51 -36.76 -11.51
N SER A 330 33.56 -35.45 -11.27
CA SER A 330 34.78 -34.69 -11.03
C SER A 330 35.40 -35.17 -9.71
N GLY A 331 36.37 -36.09 -9.80
CA GLY A 331 37.18 -36.52 -8.67
C GLY A 331 38.11 -35.40 -8.19
N PRO A 332 38.38 -35.27 -6.88
CA PRO A 332 39.41 -34.41 -6.34
C PRO A 332 40.72 -35.19 -6.29
N GLU A 333 41.81 -34.66 -6.85
CA GLU A 333 43.20 -34.88 -6.43
C GLU A 333 44.16 -34.49 -7.55
N ALA A 334 45.04 -33.52 -7.27
CA ALA A 334 46.48 -33.57 -7.57
C ALA A 334 47.03 -32.15 -7.78
N GLU A 335 47.23 -31.40 -6.70
CA GLU A 335 48.20 -30.29 -6.73
C GLU A 335 48.87 -30.12 -5.38
N LYS A 336 49.72 -31.09 -5.03
CA LYS A 336 50.85 -30.90 -4.12
C LYS A 336 51.98 -31.83 -4.54
N LYS A 337 52.94 -31.28 -5.30
CA LYS A 337 54.39 -31.52 -5.23
C LYS A 337 55.06 -30.93 -6.47
N ALA A 338 55.81 -29.84 -6.27
CA ALA A 338 57.19 -29.64 -6.75
C ALA A 338 57.51 -28.14 -6.94
N ALA A 339 58.25 -27.59 -5.98
CA ALA A 339 59.32 -26.58 -6.08
C ALA A 339 59.32 -25.71 -4.82
#